data_AF-A0A3D4IG69-F1
#
_entry.id   AF-A0A3D4IG69-F1
#
_cell.length_a   1.000
_cell.length_b   1.000
_cell.length_c   1.000
_cell.angle_alpha   90.00
_cell.angle_beta   90.00
_cell.angle_gamma   90.00
#
_symmetry.space_group_name_H-M   'P 1'
#
loop_
_entity.id
_entity.type
_entity.pdbx_description
1 polymer ?
#
loop_
_entity_poly.entity_id
_entity_poly.type
_entity_poly.pdbx_seq_one_letter_code
_entity_poly.pdbx_strand_id
1 'polypeptide(L)'
;MMQPKIIRIGVLLLLMLFGFRVAAQRISVTASVGDNTVAMNESVVYTVEIRSTSGPLPNIYNPQAPDAQGLELLHDNASTGRKSIFANGQMTQTYTYTWFYRPLREGEVSIGRTTV
;
A
#
# COMPACT_ATOMS: atom_id res chain seq x y z
N MET A 1 28.10 -20.50 46.59
CA MET A 1 28.89 -19.98 45.44
C MET A 1 28.51 -20.79 44.20
N MET A 2 27.72 -20.21 43.30
CA MET A 2 27.26 -20.90 42.08
C MET A 2 28.38 -20.92 41.03
N GLN A 3 28.62 -22.05 40.37
CA GLN A 3 29.73 -22.18 39.44
C GLN A 3 29.56 -21.28 38.19
N PRO A 4 30.62 -20.56 37.74
CA PRO A 4 30.54 -19.60 36.65
C PRO A 4 30.16 -20.22 35.29
N LYS A 5 30.37 -21.53 35.10
CA LYS A 5 29.91 -22.27 33.91
C LYS A 5 28.39 -22.38 33.83
N ILE A 6 27.71 -22.59 34.97
CA ILE A 6 26.25 -22.75 35.04
C ILE A 6 25.55 -21.41 34.77
N ILE A 7 26.15 -20.32 35.25
CA ILE A 7 25.65 -18.95 35.02
C ILE A 7 25.73 -18.61 33.52
N ARG A 8 26.84 -18.94 32.84
CA ARG A 8 27.00 -18.70 31.39
C ARG A 8 25.98 -19.46 30.55
N ILE A 9 25.71 -20.71 30.89
CA ILE A 9 24.69 -21.54 30.21
C ILE A 9 23.30 -20.96 30.44
N GLY A 10 22.98 -20.54 31.68
CA GLY A 10 21.70 -19.92 32.00
C GLY A 10 21.44 -18.62 31.23
N VAL A 11 22.46 -17.77 31.07
CA VAL A 11 22.37 -16.52 30.30
C VAL A 11 22.17 -16.79 28.81
N LEU A 12 22.88 -17.79 28.25
CA LEU A 12 22.72 -18.20 26.84
C LEU A 12 21.31 -18.75 26.56
N LEU A 13 20.77 -19.54 27.48
CA LEU A 13 19.42 -20.12 27.37
C LEU A 13 18.32 -19.06 27.49
N LEU A 14 18.53 -18.05 28.37
CA LEU A 14 17.64 -16.89 28.51
C LEU A 14 17.63 -16.03 27.23
N LEU A 15 18.79 -15.77 26.62
CA LEU A 15 18.90 -15.04 25.35
C LEU A 15 18.23 -15.77 24.18
N MET A 16 18.26 -17.12 24.16
CA MET A 16 17.57 -17.92 23.15
C MET A 16 16.04 -17.89 23.29
N LEU A 17 15.52 -17.72 24.50
CA LEU A 17 14.08 -17.60 24.76
C LEU A 17 13.49 -16.24 24.33
N PHE A 18 14.34 -15.23 24.15
CA PHE A 18 13.99 -13.94 23.53
C PHE A 18 14.16 -13.96 22.00
N GLY A 19 13.90 -15.12 21.36
CA GLY A 19 13.86 -15.24 19.91
C GLY A 19 12.96 -14.15 19.31
N PHE A 20 13.60 -13.18 18.66
CA PHE A 20 12.96 -12.01 18.07
C PHE A 20 11.87 -12.46 17.10
N ARG A 21 10.60 -12.21 17.45
CA ARG A 21 9.51 -12.25 16.47
C ARG A 21 9.66 -11.04 15.56
N VAL A 22 10.44 -11.19 14.50
CA VAL A 22 10.46 -10.22 13.40
C VAL A 22 9.08 -10.30 12.74
N ALA A 23 8.19 -9.40 13.11
CA ALA A 23 6.92 -9.23 12.42
C ALA A 23 7.22 -8.69 11.02
N ALA A 24 7.21 -9.56 10.02
CA ALA A 24 7.38 -9.17 8.63
C ALA A 24 6.33 -8.12 8.29
N GLN A 25 6.78 -6.98 7.75
CA GLN A 25 5.86 -5.93 7.37
C GLN A 25 5.05 -6.40 6.16
N ARG A 26 3.74 -6.58 6.31
CA ARG A 26 2.88 -6.99 5.21
C ARG A 26 2.34 -5.74 4.55
N ILE A 27 3.01 -5.35 3.47
CA ILE A 27 2.56 -4.31 2.55
C ILE A 27 1.78 -4.98 1.41
N SER A 28 0.59 -4.47 1.11
CA SER A 28 -0.20 -4.84 -0.06
C SER A 28 -0.48 -3.62 -0.90
N VAL A 29 -0.33 -3.75 -2.22
CA VAL A 29 -0.68 -2.73 -3.20
C VAL A 29 -1.78 -3.29 -4.07
N THR A 30 -2.88 -2.54 -4.19
CA THR A 30 -4.03 -2.90 -5.02
C THR A 30 -4.32 -1.76 -5.98
N ALA A 31 -4.48 -2.07 -7.26
CA ALA A 31 -4.95 -1.13 -8.27
C ALA A 31 -6.33 -1.58 -8.76
N SER A 32 -7.25 -0.63 -8.92
CA SER A 32 -8.60 -0.90 -9.39
C SER A 32 -9.13 0.21 -10.29
N VAL A 33 -10.00 -0.18 -11.22
CA VAL A 33 -10.84 0.73 -12.00
C VAL A 33 -12.26 0.62 -11.44
N GLY A 34 -12.94 1.76 -11.26
CA GLY A 34 -14.30 1.81 -10.73
C GLY A 34 -15.29 1.02 -11.59
N ASP A 35 -15.39 1.42 -12.86
CA ASP A 35 -16.24 0.77 -13.86
C ASP A 35 -15.43 0.48 -15.13
N ASN A 36 -15.58 -0.73 -15.68
CA ASN A 36 -14.91 -1.13 -16.93
C ASN A 36 -15.67 -0.69 -18.19
N THR A 37 -16.90 -0.19 -18.02
CA THR A 37 -17.74 0.35 -19.09
C THR A 37 -18.37 1.64 -18.59
N VAL A 38 -18.12 2.75 -19.28
CA VAL A 38 -18.64 4.08 -18.93
C VAL A 38 -19.16 4.78 -20.18
N ALA A 39 -20.09 5.71 -20.02
CA ALA A 39 -20.51 6.59 -21.10
C ALA A 39 -19.45 7.66 -21.41
N MET A 40 -19.49 8.28 -22.60
CA MET A 40 -18.52 9.33 -23.00
C MET A 40 -18.55 10.57 -22.10
N ASN A 41 -19.66 10.85 -21.42
CA ASN A 41 -19.81 11.97 -20.48
C ASN A 41 -19.50 11.59 -19.03
N GLU A 42 -19.17 10.33 -18.76
CA GLU A 42 -18.78 9.84 -17.44
C GLU A 42 -17.25 9.79 -17.32
N SER A 43 -16.77 9.70 -16.07
CA SER A 43 -15.33 9.59 -15.79
C SER A 43 -14.96 8.16 -15.42
N VAL A 44 -13.84 7.69 -15.94
CA VAL A 44 -13.19 6.46 -15.47
C VAL A 44 -12.40 6.80 -14.21
N VAL A 45 -12.74 6.15 -13.10
CA VAL A 45 -12.05 6.33 -11.81
C VAL A 45 -11.01 5.23 -11.64
N TYR A 46 -9.74 5.61 -11.53
CA TYR A 46 -8.65 4.67 -11.24
C TYR A 46 -8.10 4.93 -9.85
N THR A 47 -7.98 3.86 -9.05
CA THR A 47 -7.58 3.95 -7.65
C THR A 47 -6.43 3.00 -7.36
N VAL A 48 -5.41 3.51 -6.66
CA VAL A 48 -4.33 2.71 -6.09
C VAL A 48 -4.40 2.79 -4.57
N GLU A 49 -4.53 1.63 -3.92
CA GLU A 49 -4.52 1.49 -2.47
C GLU A 49 -3.22 0.82 -2.02
N ILE A 50 -2.50 1.45 -1.09
CA ILE A 50 -1.31 0.90 -0.44
C ILE A 50 -1.64 0.70 1.03
N ARG A 51 -1.54 -0.54 1.52
CA ARG A 51 -1.90 -0.90 2.89
C ARG A 51 -0.77 -1.63 3.60
N SER A 52 -0.47 -1.22 4.83
CA SER A 52 0.41 -1.93 5.78
C SER A 52 -0.41 -2.40 6.97
N THR A 53 -0.19 -3.63 7.46
CA THR A 53 -0.87 -4.19 8.65
C THR A 53 0.05 -4.36 9.86
N SER A 54 1.24 -3.78 9.82
CA SER A 54 2.38 -4.16 10.68
C SER A 54 3.20 -2.97 11.14
N GLY A 55 2.67 -1.76 11.04
CA GLY A 55 3.41 -0.53 11.33
C GLY A 55 3.24 0.54 10.26
N PRO A 56 3.96 1.66 10.42
CA PRO A 56 3.82 2.78 9.50
C PRO A 56 4.33 2.34 8.13
N LEU A 57 3.68 2.85 7.09
CA LEU A 57 4.24 2.69 5.75
C LEU A 57 5.59 3.43 5.68
N PRO A 58 6.59 2.86 5.00
CA PRO A 58 7.84 3.57 4.71
C PRO A 58 7.54 4.83 3.88
N ASN A 59 8.55 5.66 3.60
CA ASN A 59 8.35 6.87 2.81
C ASN A 59 7.79 6.51 1.42
N ILE A 60 6.48 6.68 1.22
CA ILE A 60 5.80 6.39 -0.05
C ILE A 60 6.01 7.60 -0.96
N TYR A 61 6.59 7.38 -2.13
CA TYR A 61 6.64 8.40 -3.16
C TYR A 61 5.23 8.64 -3.69
N ASN A 62 4.82 9.89 -3.89
CA ASN A 62 3.51 10.18 -4.45
C ASN A 62 3.46 9.67 -5.91
N PRO A 63 2.70 8.61 -6.23
CA PRO A 63 2.70 8.05 -7.56
C PRO A 63 2.20 9.09 -8.57
N GLN A 64 2.79 9.08 -9.76
CA GLN A 64 2.26 9.84 -10.89
C GLN A 64 1.06 9.10 -11.49
N ALA A 65 0.17 9.85 -12.15
CA ALA A 65 -0.90 9.27 -12.94
C ALA A 65 -0.29 8.33 -14.00
N PRO A 66 -0.78 7.09 -14.17
CA PRO A 66 -0.34 6.23 -15.26
C PRO A 66 -0.76 6.83 -16.62
N ASP A 67 0.08 6.64 -17.63
CA ASP A 67 -0.31 6.94 -19.01
C ASP A 67 -1.53 6.10 -19.41
N ALA A 68 -2.42 6.67 -20.21
CA ALA A 68 -3.63 6.00 -20.65
C ALA A 68 -3.89 6.23 -22.16
N GLN A 69 -4.39 5.20 -22.84
CA GLN A 69 -4.69 5.26 -24.27
C GLN A 69 -6.18 5.40 -24.49
N GLY A 70 -6.58 6.45 -25.23
CA GLY A 70 -8.00 6.78 -25.46
C GLY A 70 -8.69 7.42 -24.26
N LEU A 71 -7.92 7.82 -23.24
CA LEU A 71 -8.35 8.48 -22.02
C LEU A 71 -7.51 9.74 -21.82
N GLU A 72 -8.14 10.80 -21.31
CA GLU A 72 -7.46 12.04 -20.92
C GLU A 72 -7.59 12.23 -19.41
N LEU A 73 -6.47 12.53 -18.76
CA LEU A 73 -6.46 12.80 -17.32
C LEU A 73 -7.13 14.14 -17.03
N LEU A 74 -8.09 14.17 -16.09
CA LEU A 74 -8.80 15.40 -15.74
C LEU A 74 -7.99 16.32 -14.82
N HIS A 75 -7.14 15.73 -13.97
CA HIS A 75 -6.30 16.43 -13.00
C HIS A 75 -4.92 15.80 -12.91
N ASP A 76 -3.88 16.62 -13.02
CA ASP A 76 -2.48 16.15 -12.97
C ASP A 76 -2.13 15.44 -11.65
N ASN A 77 -2.80 15.80 -10.56
CA ASN A 77 -2.56 15.24 -9.23
C ASN A 77 -3.65 14.26 -8.82
N ALA A 78 -3.25 13.17 -8.17
CA ALA A 78 -4.18 12.27 -7.50
C ALA A 78 -4.89 12.95 -6.32
N SER A 79 -6.18 12.68 -6.18
CA SER A 79 -6.85 12.81 -4.89
C SER A 79 -6.22 11.80 -3.92
N THR A 80 -5.73 12.27 -2.78
CA THR A 80 -4.98 11.45 -1.82
C THR A 80 -5.75 11.30 -0.51
N GLY A 81 -5.97 10.06 -0.09
CA GLY A 81 -6.54 9.70 1.21
C GLY A 81 -5.52 8.99 2.08
N ARG A 82 -5.56 9.24 3.39
CA ARG A 82 -4.78 8.50 4.39
C ARG A 82 -5.67 8.05 5.53
N LYS A 83 -5.58 6.78 5.89
CA LYS A 83 -6.28 6.20 7.04
C LYS A 83 -5.31 5.43 7.92
N SER A 84 -5.36 5.67 9.23
CA SER A 84 -4.58 4.94 10.22
C SER A 84 -5.53 4.36 11.26
N ILE A 85 -5.43 3.06 11.52
CA ILE A 85 -6.23 2.33 12.49
C ILE A 85 -5.30 1.57 13.42
N PHE A 86 -5.51 1.66 14.72
CA PHE A 86 -4.81 0.86 15.71
C PHE A 86 -5.81 -0.09 16.38
N ALA A 87 -5.59 -1.40 16.25
CA ALA A 87 -6.45 -2.42 16.81
C ALA A 87 -5.62 -3.62 17.28
N ASN A 88 -5.90 -4.13 18.49
CA ASN A 88 -5.24 -5.31 19.07
C ASN A 88 -3.69 -5.24 19.04
N GLY A 89 -3.12 -4.05 19.28
CA GLY A 89 -1.68 -3.84 19.26
C GLY A 89 -1.06 -3.76 17.86
N GLN A 90 -1.86 -3.83 16.80
CA GLN A 90 -1.42 -3.73 15.41
C GLN A 90 -1.86 -2.41 14.78
N MET A 91 -0.92 -1.72 14.16
CA MET A 91 -1.21 -0.53 13.36
C MET A 91 -1.43 -0.92 11.91
N THR A 92 -2.61 -0.59 11.39
CA THR A 92 -2.92 -0.61 9.97
C THR A 92 -2.88 0.80 9.41
N GLN A 93 -2.13 0.99 8.33
CA GLN A 93 -2.08 2.27 7.60
C GLN A 93 -2.45 2.04 6.14
N THR A 94 -3.31 2.88 5.60
CA THR A 94 -3.75 2.84 4.20
C THR A 94 -3.55 4.21 3.56
N TYR A 95 -2.93 4.24 2.38
CA TYR A 95 -2.95 5.37 1.46
C TYR A 95 -3.78 5.01 0.24
N THR A 96 -4.55 5.97 -0.23
CA THR A 96 -5.39 5.85 -1.42
C THR A 96 -5.05 6.99 -2.36
N TYR A 97 -4.73 6.66 -3.60
CA TYR A 97 -4.50 7.62 -4.68
C TYR A 97 -5.57 7.40 -5.74
N THR A 98 -6.30 8.45 -6.10
CA THR A 98 -7.41 8.36 -7.05
C THR A 98 -7.22 9.37 -8.18
N TRP A 99 -7.29 8.89 -9.41
CA TRP A 99 -7.27 9.68 -10.64
C TRP A 99 -8.57 9.53 -11.39
N PHE A 100 -8.93 10.59 -12.11
CA PHE A 100 -10.14 10.64 -12.92
C PHE A 100 -9.74 10.87 -14.37
N TYR A 101 -10.22 10.00 -15.25
CA TYR A 101 -9.98 10.09 -16.69
C TYR A 101 -11.29 10.31 -17.43
N ARG A 102 -11.24 11.09 -18.50
CA ARG A 102 -12.34 11.24 -19.44
C ARG A 102 -12.09 10.41 -20.70
N PRO A 103 -13.07 9.63 -21.19
CA PRO A 103 -12.98 8.98 -22.49
C PRO A 103 -12.84 9.97 -23.64
N LEU A 104 -11.92 9.71 -24.56
CA LEU A 104 -11.74 10.53 -25.77
C LEU A 104 -12.45 9.95 -27.00
N ARG A 105 -12.79 8.66 -26.96
CA ARG A 105 -13.41 7.92 -28.05
C ARG A 105 -14.15 6.70 -27.53
N GLU A 106 -15.14 6.26 -28.30
CA GLU A 106 -15.78 4.96 -28.08
C GLU A 106 -14.84 3.78 -28.36
N GLY A 107 -15.22 2.62 -27.80
CA GLY A 107 -14.50 1.37 -27.93
C GLY A 107 -13.53 1.09 -26.78
N GLU A 108 -12.60 0.16 -26.99
CA GLU A 108 -11.65 -0.24 -25.97
C GLU A 108 -10.58 0.84 -25.74
N VAL A 109 -10.29 1.05 -24.46
CA VAL A 109 -9.28 1.97 -23.92
C VAL A 109 -8.44 1.23 -22.89
N SER A 110 -7.28 1.77 -22.52
CA SER A 110 -6.40 1.12 -21.54
C SER A 110 -5.71 2.12 -20.63
N ILE A 111 -5.43 1.68 -19.41
CA ILE A 111 -4.64 2.40 -18.41
C ILE A 111 -3.33 1.63 -18.22
N GLY A 112 -2.22 2.35 -18.24
CA GLY A 112 -0.87 1.82 -18.10
C GLY A 112 -0.51 1.40 -16.67
N ARG A 113 0.76 1.08 -16.46
CA ARG A 113 1.27 0.63 -15.16
C ARG A 113 1.51 1.84 -14.25
N THR A 114 1.14 1.70 -12.97
CA THR A 114 1.51 2.63 -11.91
C THR A 114 2.63 2.05 -11.05
N THR A 115 3.56 2.91 -10.62
CA THR A 115 4.66 2.55 -9.69
C THR A 115 4.48 3.32 -8.39
N VAL A 116 4.68 2.65 -7.25
CA VAL A 116 4.52 3.17 -5.88
C VAL A 116 5.70 2.84 -5.00
#